data_AF-A0A8H8X125-F1
#
_entry.id   AF-A0A8H8X125-F1
#
_cell.length_a   1.000
_cell.length_b   1.000
_cell.length_c   1.000
_cell.angle_alpha   90.00
_cell.angle_beta   90.00
_cell.angle_gamma   90.00
#
_symmetry.space_group_name_H-M   'P 1'
#
loop_
_entity.id
_entity.type
_entity.pdbx_description
1 polymer ?
#
loop_
_entity_poly.entity_id
_entity_poly.type
_entity_poly.pdbx_seq_one_letter_code
_entity_poly.pdbx_strand_id
1 'polypeptide(L)'
;MHALSSAAFTARSPRRPIWADEPALRDSDANRLPDHAAFWSRLPLPFSPAEAWGLLSPEAQAEIGAAIIAMHLAQYVHGDGRSDADQFHNDELRSQASNVADDLLNRMDDRLWSLFPDLYGPEGDHPRWALDSGFAS
;
A
#
# COMPACT_ATOMS: atom_id res chain seq x y z
N MET A 1 15.32 -15.18 -70.54
CA MET A 1 14.45 -15.95 -69.63
C MET A 1 14.92 -15.65 -68.21
N HIS A 2 14.14 -14.86 -67.48
CA HIS A 2 14.48 -14.36 -66.13
C HIS A 2 14.30 -15.45 -65.07
N ALA A 3 15.31 -15.64 -64.22
CA ALA A 3 15.20 -16.42 -62.99
C ALA A 3 14.60 -15.55 -61.88
N LEU A 4 13.56 -16.07 -61.23
CA LEU A 4 12.94 -15.52 -60.02
C LEU A 4 13.84 -15.78 -58.82
N SER A 5 14.31 -14.71 -58.15
CA SER A 5 15.02 -14.83 -56.88
C SER A 5 14.07 -14.45 -55.76
N SER A 6 13.62 -15.45 -55.00
CA SER A 6 12.76 -15.32 -53.83
C SER A 6 13.60 -14.84 -52.64
N ALA A 7 13.34 -13.62 -52.14
CA ALA A 7 13.96 -13.13 -50.92
C ALA A 7 13.16 -13.66 -49.71
N ALA A 8 13.76 -14.58 -48.96
CA ALA A 8 13.22 -15.07 -47.71
C ALA A 8 13.26 -13.95 -46.66
N PHE A 9 12.10 -13.42 -46.32
CA PHE A 9 11.92 -12.51 -45.19
C PHE A 9 11.95 -13.37 -43.91
N THR A 10 13.11 -13.45 -43.25
CA THR A 10 13.19 -14.02 -41.89
C THR A 10 12.38 -13.14 -40.95
N ALA A 11 11.14 -13.54 -40.68
CA ALA A 11 10.30 -12.93 -39.67
C ALA A 11 11.00 -13.08 -38.30
N ARG A 12 11.49 -11.97 -37.78
CA ARG A 12 11.98 -11.86 -36.40
C ARG A 12 10.78 -12.14 -35.50
N SER A 13 10.81 -13.25 -34.75
CA SER A 13 9.76 -13.58 -33.79
C SER A 13 9.51 -12.38 -32.87
N PRO A 14 8.23 -11.98 -32.64
CA PRO A 14 7.95 -10.88 -31.73
C PRO A 14 8.49 -11.24 -30.34
N ARG A 15 9.32 -10.36 -29.78
CA ARG A 15 9.73 -10.47 -28.37
C ARG A 15 8.47 -10.50 -27.53
N ARG A 16 8.29 -11.54 -26.71
CA ARG A 16 7.21 -11.61 -25.73
C ARG A 16 7.29 -10.37 -24.81
N PRO A 17 6.17 -9.69 -24.53
CA PRO A 17 6.13 -8.69 -23.46
C PRO A 17 6.52 -9.34 -22.13
N ILE A 18 7.22 -8.59 -21.26
CA ILE A 18 7.70 -9.03 -19.93
C ILE A 18 6.54 -9.40 -18.97
N TRP A 19 5.29 -9.26 -19.43
CA TRP A 19 4.06 -9.32 -18.66
C TRP A 19 3.21 -10.55 -19.02
N ALA A 20 3.77 -11.48 -19.81
CA ALA A 20 3.07 -12.67 -20.28
C ALA A 20 3.15 -13.88 -19.31
N ASP A 21 3.74 -13.69 -18.14
CA ASP A 21 3.70 -14.69 -17.06
C ASP A 21 2.62 -14.27 -16.06
N GLU A 22 1.80 -15.24 -15.60
CA GLU A 22 0.89 -14.99 -14.48
C GLU A 22 1.70 -14.41 -13.30
N PRO A 23 1.16 -13.41 -12.58
CA PRO A 23 1.85 -12.86 -11.43
C PRO A 23 2.09 -13.97 -10.41
N ALA A 24 3.34 -14.44 -10.33
CA ALA A 24 3.75 -15.40 -9.32
C ALA A 24 3.50 -14.77 -7.94
N LEU A 25 2.84 -15.51 -7.05
CA LEU A 25 2.71 -15.11 -5.65
C LEU A 25 4.12 -14.95 -5.06
N ARG A 26 4.44 -13.73 -4.64
CA ARG A 26 5.73 -13.38 -4.05
C ARG A 26 5.62 -13.56 -2.54
N ASP A 27 5.88 -14.77 -2.06
CA ASP A 27 5.90 -15.08 -0.64
C ASP A 27 7.29 -15.57 -0.22
N SER A 28 7.87 -14.93 0.79
CA SER A 28 9.05 -15.43 1.50
C SER A 28 9.08 -14.81 2.90
N ASP A 29 9.17 -15.65 3.92
CA ASP A 29 9.19 -15.21 5.33
C ASP A 29 10.48 -14.48 5.76
N ALA A 30 11.47 -14.34 4.87
CA ALA A 30 12.79 -13.82 5.21
C ALA A 30 12.79 -12.37 5.75
N ASN A 31 11.77 -11.58 5.42
CA ASN A 31 11.64 -10.17 5.81
C ASN A 31 10.24 -9.86 6.37
N ARG A 32 9.73 -10.69 7.28
CA ARG A 32 8.46 -10.40 7.96
C ARG A 32 8.52 -9.08 8.72
N LEU A 33 7.44 -8.31 8.62
CA LEU A 33 7.26 -7.11 9.43
C LEU A 33 7.15 -7.49 10.92
N PRO A 34 7.70 -6.69 11.84
CA PRO A 34 7.49 -6.89 13.28
C PRO A 34 6.00 -6.72 13.63
N ASP A 35 5.46 -7.60 14.47
CA ASP A 35 4.05 -7.56 14.87
C ASP A 35 3.73 -6.54 15.97
N HIS A 36 4.76 -6.09 16.70
CA HIS A 36 4.64 -5.22 17.87
C HIS A 36 3.62 -5.69 18.93
N ALA A 37 3.40 -7.01 19.07
CA ALA A 37 2.35 -7.58 19.92
C ALA A 37 2.41 -7.09 21.39
N ALA A 38 3.62 -6.93 21.95
CA ALA A 38 3.82 -6.46 23.32
C ALA A 38 3.42 -4.99 23.55
N PHE A 39 3.40 -4.17 22.49
CA PHE A 39 2.85 -2.81 22.57
C PHE A 39 1.32 -2.87 22.55
N TRP A 40 0.75 -3.59 21.58
CA TRP A 40 -0.70 -3.71 21.42
C TRP A 40 -1.38 -4.30 22.66
N SER A 41 -0.75 -5.25 23.35
CA SER A 41 -1.29 -5.85 24.58
C SER A 41 -1.40 -4.89 25.78
N ARG A 42 -0.83 -3.68 25.69
CA ARG A 42 -0.96 -2.64 26.73
C ARG A 42 -2.19 -1.77 26.55
N LEU A 43 -2.79 -1.82 25.36
CA LEU A 43 -3.98 -1.05 25.02
C LEU A 43 -5.21 -1.94 25.23
N PRO A 44 -6.31 -1.41 25.77
CA PRO A 44 -7.56 -2.14 25.98
C PRO A 44 -8.36 -2.25 24.67
N LEU A 45 -7.71 -2.78 23.62
CA LEU A 45 -8.31 -2.94 22.30
C LEU A 45 -9.26 -4.14 22.30
N PRO A 46 -10.39 -4.07 21.57
CA PRO A 46 -11.30 -5.21 21.40
C PRO A 46 -10.67 -6.35 20.58
N PHE A 47 -9.67 -6.04 19.75
CA PHE A 47 -8.91 -6.98 18.93
C PHE A 47 -7.55 -6.37 18.56
N SER A 48 -6.59 -7.22 18.23
CA SER A 48 -5.29 -6.80 17.67
C SER A 48 -5.42 -6.33 16.22
N PRO A 49 -4.46 -5.57 15.67
CA PRO A 49 -4.48 -5.17 14.26
C PRO A 49 -4.54 -6.36 13.27
N ALA A 50 -3.90 -7.49 13.62
CA ALA A 50 -3.93 -8.69 12.79
C ALA A 50 -5.33 -9.34 12.79
N GLU A 51 -6.01 -9.37 13.94
CA GLU A 51 -7.40 -9.82 14.03
C GLU A 51 -8.34 -8.87 13.30
N ALA A 52 -8.15 -7.55 13.43
CA ALA A 52 -8.89 -6.53 12.69
C ALA A 52 -8.83 -6.80 11.18
N TRP A 53 -7.63 -7.07 10.65
CA TRP A 53 -7.44 -7.41 9.25
C TRP A 53 -8.26 -8.63 8.82
N GLY A 54 -8.30 -9.67 9.67
CA GLY A 54 -9.07 -10.89 9.42
C GLY A 54 -10.59 -10.70 9.41
N LEU A 55 -11.11 -9.60 9.97
CA LEU A 55 -12.53 -9.26 9.96
C LEU A 55 -12.98 -8.56 8.66
N LEU A 56 -12.04 -8.05 7.87
CA LEU A 56 -12.33 -7.35 6.63
C LEU A 56 -12.77 -8.31 5.52
N SER A 57 -13.65 -7.85 4.63
CA SER A 57 -13.92 -8.58 3.39
C SER A 57 -12.67 -8.61 2.50
N PRO A 58 -12.53 -9.60 1.60
CA PRO A 58 -11.41 -9.65 0.66
C PRO A 58 -11.27 -8.37 -0.18
N GLU A 59 -12.38 -7.74 -0.54
CA GLU A 59 -12.40 -6.47 -1.29
C GLU A 59 -11.81 -5.33 -0.44
N ALA A 60 -12.19 -5.23 0.83
CA ALA A 60 -11.64 -4.21 1.74
C ALA A 60 -10.16 -4.46 2.04
N GLN A 61 -9.74 -5.72 2.20
CA GLN A 61 -8.31 -6.07 2.34
C GLN A 61 -7.51 -5.65 1.10
N ALA A 62 -8.03 -5.92 -0.10
CA ALA A 62 -7.39 -5.53 -1.34
C ALA A 62 -7.34 -4.01 -1.53
N GLU A 63 -8.43 -3.30 -1.22
CA GLU A 63 -8.53 -1.84 -1.22
C GLU A 63 -7.44 -1.22 -0.32
N ILE A 64 -7.40 -1.63 0.95
CA ILE A 64 -6.46 -1.08 1.93
C ILE A 64 -5.02 -1.45 1.57
N GLY A 65 -4.77 -2.70 1.19
CA GLY A 65 -3.43 -3.16 0.80
C GLY A 65 -2.87 -2.38 -0.40
N ALA A 66 -3.69 -2.12 -1.41
CA ALA A 66 -3.31 -1.32 -2.57
C ALA A 66 -3.00 0.14 -2.18
N ALA A 67 -3.81 0.74 -1.31
CA ALA A 67 -3.60 2.11 -0.84
C ALA A 67 -2.31 2.26 -0.03
N ILE A 68 -1.96 1.29 0.84
CA ILE A 68 -0.68 1.30 1.59
C ILE A 68 0.51 1.23 0.63
N ILE A 69 0.46 0.37 -0.39
CA ILE A 69 1.51 0.27 -1.41
C ILE A 69 1.65 1.59 -2.18
N ALA A 70 0.52 2.18 -2.59
CA ALA A 70 0.49 3.46 -3.31
C ALA A 70 1.08 4.61 -2.47
N MET A 71 0.73 4.67 -1.18
CA MET A 71 1.26 5.65 -0.24
C MET A 71 2.78 5.53 -0.08
N HIS A 72 3.31 4.32 0.08
CA HIS A 72 4.77 4.11 0.16
C HIS A 72 5.50 4.49 -1.13
N LEU A 73 4.88 4.22 -2.29
CA LEU A 73 5.45 4.64 -3.57
C LEU A 73 5.44 6.16 -3.72
N ALA A 74 4.36 6.82 -3.31
CA ALA A 74 4.25 8.27 -3.32
C ALA A 74 5.29 8.92 -2.39
N GLN A 75 5.49 8.39 -1.18
CA GLN A 75 6.55 8.87 -0.26
C GLN A 75 7.96 8.68 -0.83
N TYR A 76 8.20 7.56 -1.52
CA TYR A 76 9.47 7.35 -2.24
C TYR A 76 9.70 8.42 -3.32
N VAL A 77 8.69 8.73 -4.12
CA VAL A 77 8.78 9.77 -5.16
C VAL A 77 8.98 11.15 -4.53
N HIS A 78 8.26 11.46 -3.46
CA HIS A 78 8.41 12.71 -2.70
C HIS A 78 9.85 12.88 -2.18
N GLY A 79 10.47 11.77 -1.76
CA GLY A 79 11.84 11.73 -1.26
C GLY A 79 11.96 11.76 0.26
N ASP A 80 10.89 11.45 0.99
CA ASP A 80 10.94 11.38 2.46
C ASP A 80 11.94 10.32 2.93
N GLY A 81 12.76 10.68 3.93
CA GLY A 81 13.84 9.83 4.45
C GLY A 81 14.99 9.56 3.46
N ARG A 82 15.07 10.23 2.30
CA ARG A 82 16.14 10.06 1.30
C ARG A 82 17.14 11.21 1.36
N SER A 83 18.41 10.89 1.07
CA SER A 83 19.43 11.90 0.87
C SER A 83 19.13 12.72 -0.38
N ASP A 84 19.53 13.99 -0.43
CA ASP A 84 19.27 14.88 -1.58
C ASP A 84 19.76 14.30 -2.91
N ALA A 85 20.83 13.50 -2.88
CA ALA A 85 21.38 12.84 -4.07
C ALA A 85 20.49 11.71 -4.62
N ASP A 86 19.62 11.13 -3.78
CA ASP A 86 18.73 10.02 -4.14
C ASP A 86 17.29 10.48 -4.41
N GLN A 87 17.02 11.78 -4.25
CA GLN A 87 15.69 12.36 -4.50
C GLN A 87 15.46 12.59 -6.00
N PHE A 88 14.19 12.60 -6.39
CA PHE A 88 13.81 12.98 -7.75
C PHE A 88 14.20 14.45 -8.00
N HIS A 89 14.65 14.77 -9.21
CA HIS A 89 15.03 16.14 -9.57
C HIS A 89 13.84 17.03 -9.93
N ASN A 90 12.63 16.48 -10.02
CA ASN A 90 11.43 17.22 -10.37
C ASN A 90 10.64 17.57 -9.11
N ASP A 91 10.77 18.81 -8.65
CA ASP A 91 10.12 19.32 -7.43
C ASP A 91 8.58 19.32 -7.53
N GLU A 92 8.02 19.57 -8.71
CA GLU A 92 6.57 19.53 -8.92
C GLU A 92 6.04 18.11 -8.71
N LEU A 93 6.70 17.11 -9.32
CA LEU A 93 6.32 15.71 -9.16
C LEU A 93 6.44 15.27 -7.69
N ARG A 94 7.46 15.75 -6.98
CA ARG A 94 7.65 15.47 -5.56
C ARG A 94 6.56 16.08 -4.69
N SER A 95 6.17 17.31 -4.99
CA SER A 95 5.06 17.99 -4.32
C SER A 95 3.74 17.26 -4.56
N GLN A 96 3.45 16.88 -5.80
CA GLN A 96 2.26 16.09 -6.13
C GLN A 96 2.26 14.73 -5.43
N ALA A 97 3.40 14.06 -5.31
CA ALA A 97 3.50 12.80 -4.61
C ALA A 97 3.24 12.94 -3.10
N SER A 98 3.67 14.04 -2.46
CA SER A 98 3.29 14.35 -1.08
C SER A 98 1.78 14.43 -0.93
N ASN A 99 1.12 15.21 -1.79
CA ASN A 99 -0.32 15.40 -1.74
C ASN A 99 -1.08 14.07 -1.92
N VAL A 100 -0.60 13.19 -2.82
CA VAL A 100 -1.20 11.85 -3.00
C VAL A 100 -1.05 11.00 -1.73
N ALA A 101 0.11 11.03 -1.08
CA ALA A 101 0.32 10.30 0.17
C ALA A 101 -0.60 10.83 1.29
N ASP A 102 -0.70 12.15 1.42
CA ASP A 102 -1.54 12.81 2.42
C ASP A 102 -3.04 12.54 2.18
N ASP A 103 -3.50 12.63 0.93
CA ASP A 103 -4.88 12.31 0.54
C ASP A 103 -5.24 10.86 0.87
N LEU A 104 -4.34 9.91 0.59
CA LEU A 104 -4.53 8.50 0.91
C LEU A 104 -4.55 8.26 2.42
N LEU A 105 -3.65 8.90 3.17
CA LEU A 105 -3.60 8.78 4.63
C LEU A 105 -4.89 9.29 5.28
N ASN A 106 -5.35 10.48 4.89
CA ASN A 106 -6.56 11.08 5.43
C ASN A 106 -7.79 10.22 5.13
N ARG A 107 -7.93 9.73 3.89
CA ARG A 107 -9.06 8.85 3.53
C ARG A 107 -8.99 7.48 4.18
N MET A 108 -7.78 6.98 4.43
CA MET A 108 -7.59 5.70 5.14
C MET A 108 -8.11 5.80 6.57
N ASP A 109 -7.88 6.93 7.25
CA ASP A 109 -8.37 7.14 8.62
C ASP A 109 -9.90 7.08 8.68
N ASP A 110 -10.58 7.90 7.86
CA ASP A 110 -12.05 7.89 7.73
C ASP A 110 -12.58 6.47 7.39
N ARG A 111 -11.88 5.78 6.49
CA ARG A 111 -12.26 4.45 6.03
C ARG A 111 -12.14 3.41 7.15
N LEU A 112 -11.07 3.44 7.93
CA LEU A 112 -10.86 2.53 9.06
C LEU A 112 -11.86 2.80 10.19
N TRP A 113 -12.18 4.06 10.47
CA TRP A 113 -13.27 4.45 11.38
C TRP A 113 -14.60 3.83 10.97
N SER A 114 -14.94 3.90 9.68
CA SER A 114 -16.17 3.29 9.15
C SER A 114 -16.17 1.76 9.18
N LEU A 115 -15.02 1.12 8.97
CA LEU A 115 -14.91 -0.35 8.90
C LEU A 115 -14.85 -1.00 10.29
N PHE A 116 -14.35 -0.29 11.30
CA PHE A 116 -14.16 -0.81 12.65
C PHE A 116 -14.87 0.04 13.71
N PRO A 117 -16.21 0.15 13.66
CA PRO A 117 -16.98 0.88 14.67
C PRO A 117 -16.79 0.31 16.08
N ASP A 118 -16.43 -0.97 16.21
CA ASP A 118 -16.13 -1.60 17.50
C ASP A 118 -14.75 -1.18 18.05
N LEU A 119 -13.79 -0.86 17.18
CA LEU A 119 -12.45 -0.38 17.57
C LEU A 119 -12.48 1.11 17.91
N TYR A 120 -13.15 1.92 17.09
CA TYR A 120 -13.12 3.36 17.23
C TYR A 120 -14.32 3.91 18.02
N GLY A 121 -15.48 3.28 17.92
CA GLY A 121 -16.72 3.82 18.48
C GLY A 121 -17.37 4.86 17.54
N PRO A 122 -18.18 5.78 18.08
CA PRO A 122 -18.84 6.83 17.31
C PRO A 122 -17.83 7.90 16.90
N GLU A 123 -18.02 8.50 15.73
CA GLU A 123 -17.13 9.52 15.16
C GLU A 123 -16.78 10.62 16.18
N GLY A 124 -15.48 10.95 16.27
CA GLY A 124 -14.92 11.95 17.17
C GLY A 124 -13.40 11.93 17.17
N ASP A 125 -12.77 12.80 17.98
CA ASP A 125 -11.32 12.97 17.99
C ASP A 125 -10.56 11.76 18.57
N HIS A 126 -11.25 10.92 19.35
CA HIS A 126 -10.66 9.81 20.09
C HIS A 126 -11.50 8.54 20.04
N PRO A 127 -10.86 7.36 19.95
CA PRO A 127 -11.59 6.11 20.00
C PRO A 127 -12.12 5.85 21.42
N ARG A 128 -13.27 5.16 21.52
CA ARG A 128 -13.97 4.95 22.80
C ARG A 128 -13.11 4.31 23.88
N TRP A 129 -12.29 3.31 23.55
CA TRP A 129 -11.40 2.66 24.52
C TRP A 129 -10.35 3.61 25.11
N ALA A 130 -9.93 4.64 24.36
CA ALA A 130 -8.97 5.63 24.85
C ALA A 130 -9.62 6.58 25.86
N LEU A 131 -10.87 6.97 25.61
CA LEU A 131 -11.68 7.78 26.53
C LEU A 131 -11.99 7.00 27.81
N ASP A 132 -12.54 5.77 27.68
CA ASP A 132 -12.96 4.95 28.82
C ASP A 132 -11.79 4.56 29.75
N SER A 133 -10.57 4.53 29.20
CA SER A 133 -9.36 4.16 29.94
C SER A 133 -8.58 5.37 30.47
N GLY A 134 -9.05 6.60 30.19
CA GLY A 134 -8.38 7.83 30.61
C GLY A 134 -7.06 8.11 29.88
N PHE A 135 -6.87 7.55 28.68
CA PHE A 135 -5.73 7.87 27.81
C PHE A 135 -5.94 9.15 27.00
N ALA A 136 -7.20 9.57 26.84
CA ALA A 136 -7.60 10.77 26.15
C ALA A 136 -8.74 11.47 26.89
N SER A 137 -9.02 12.74 26.54
CA SER A 137 -10.03 13.59 27.18
C SER A 137 -10.78 14.45 26.18
#